data_AF-A0A6B9GEF6-F1
#
_entry.id   AF-A0A6B9GEF6-F1
#
_cell.length_a   1.000
_cell.length_b   1.000
_cell.length_c   1.000
_cell.angle_alpha   90.00
_cell.angle_beta   90.00
_cell.angle_gamma   90.00
#
_symmetry.space_group_name_H-M   'P 1'
#
loop_
_entity.id
_entity.type
_entity.pdbx_description
1 polymer ?
#
loop_
_entity_poly.entity_id
_entity_poly.type
_entity_poly.pdbx_seq_one_letter_code
_entity_poly.pdbx_strand_id
1 'polypeptide(L)' 'MINKVNKAVTPLDLAVEAVGGSQKELAAKVGVTPQAINMLKKRGGSLPVAKMREYIAVTGLSKEQLYPEIFAA' A
#
# COMPACT_ATOMS: atom_id res chain seq x y z
N MET A 1 -6.11 25.41 13.85
CA MET A 1 -5.31 24.19 14.10
C MET A 1 -6.03 23.04 13.42
N ILE A 2 -5.36 22.38 12.47
CA ILE A 2 -5.99 21.47 11.51
C ILE A 2 -6.34 20.16 12.23
N ASN A 3 -7.60 19.72 12.15
CA ASN A 3 -8.05 18.43 12.67
C ASN A 3 -7.10 17.33 12.16
N LYS A 4 -6.36 16.69 13.06
CA LYS A 4 -5.60 15.48 12.77
C LYS A 4 -6.61 14.36 12.61
N VAL A 5 -7.17 14.23 11.41
CA VAL A 5 -8.04 13.12 11.05
C VAL A 5 -7.22 11.85 11.31
N ASN A 6 -7.65 11.04 12.28
CA ASN A 6 -7.13 9.69 12.48
C ASN A 6 -7.38 8.93 11.17
N LYS A 7 -6.40 8.95 10.26
CA LYS A 7 -6.46 8.14 9.05
C LYS A 7 -6.41 6.70 9.50
N ALA A 8 -7.46 5.95 9.19
CA ALA A 8 -7.40 4.50 9.23
C ALA A 8 -6.18 4.06 8.41
N VAL A 9 -5.32 3.24 9.00
CA VAL A 9 -4.12 2.74 8.34
C VAL A 9 -4.58 1.84 7.19
N THR A 10 -4.24 2.23 5.97
CA THR A 10 -4.62 1.48 4.77
C THR A 10 -3.57 0.43 4.43
N PRO A 11 -3.91 -0.61 3.65
CA PRO A 11 -2.92 -1.56 3.14
C PRO A 11 -1.79 -0.89 2.36
N LEU A 12 -2.08 0.20 1.65
CA LEU A 12 -1.07 1.00 0.99
C LEU A 12 -0.14 1.69 1.99
N ASP A 13 -0.65 2.21 3.10
CA ASP A 13 0.21 2.83 4.12
C ASP A 13 1.13 1.78 4.74
N LEU A 14 0.63 0.56 5.02
CA LEU A 14 1.46 -0.56 5.49
C LEU A 14 2.57 -0.91 4.49
N ALA A 15 2.23 -0.98 3.19
CA ALA A 15 3.21 -1.26 2.14
C ALA A 15 4.27 -0.16 2.02
N VAL A 16 3.90 1.10 2.20
CA VAL A 16 4.82 2.24 2.16
C VAL A 16 5.77 2.20 3.36
N GLU A 17 5.26 1.99 4.57
CA GLU A 17 6.08 1.85 5.78
C GLU A 17 7.07 0.68 5.66
N ALA A 18 6.61 -0.48 5.18
CA ALA A 18 7.42 -1.67 5.02
C ALA A 18 8.63 -1.49 4.08
N VAL A 19 8.56 -0.56 3.12
CA VAL A 19 9.68 -0.29 2.19
C VAL A 19 10.59 0.86 2.60
N GLY A 20 10.33 1.53 3.73
CA GLY A 20 11.11 2.67 4.22
C GLY A 20 10.33 3.99 4.35
N GLY A 21 9.00 3.96 4.26
CA GLY A 21 8.14 5.15 4.42
C GLY A 21 8.00 6.02 3.16
N SER A 22 8.57 5.59 2.02
CA SER A 22 8.55 6.36 0.77
C SER A 22 7.67 5.71 -0.31
N GLN A 23 6.66 6.46 -0.77
CA GLN A 23 5.83 6.06 -1.90
C GLN A 23 6.61 5.90 -3.20
N LYS A 24 7.66 6.71 -3.38
CA LYS A 24 8.52 6.64 -4.58
C LYS A 24 9.33 5.36 -4.57
N GLU A 25 9.82 4.94 -3.42
CA GLU A 25 10.55 3.68 -3.27
C GLU A 25 9.63 2.48 -3.47
N LEU A 26 8.41 2.52 -2.92
CA LEU A 26 7.40 1.49 -3.19
C LEU A 26 7.12 1.37 -4.69
N ALA A 27 6.91 2.51 -5.37
CA ALA A 27 6.66 2.54 -6.80
C ALA A 27 7.82 1.91 -7.59
N ALA A 28 9.05 2.29 -7.28
CA ALA A 28 10.24 1.78 -7.93
C ALA A 28 10.41 0.26 -7.74
N LYS A 29 10.24 -0.24 -6.50
CA LYS A 29 10.39 -1.66 -6.18
C LYS A 29 9.30 -2.53 -6.82
N VAL A 30 8.05 -2.05 -6.87
CA VAL A 30 6.91 -2.77 -7.48
C VAL A 30 6.92 -2.69 -9.01
N GLY A 31 7.66 -1.74 -9.58
CA GLY A 31 7.69 -1.48 -11.02
C GLY A 31 6.44 -0.74 -11.50
N VAL A 32 6.00 0.28 -10.77
CA VAL A 32 4.88 1.16 -11.13
C VAL A 32 5.29 2.63 -11.04
N THR A 33 4.47 3.52 -11.59
CA THR A 33 4.75 4.95 -11.51
C THR A 33 4.36 5.53 -10.13
N PRO A 34 5.05 6.56 -9.62
CA PRO A 34 4.63 7.26 -8.41
C PRO A 34 3.20 7.82 -8.49
N GLN A 35 2.76 8.19 -9.70
CA GLN A 35 1.38 8.63 -9.96
C GLN A 35 0.38 7.51 -9.69
N ALA A 36 0.70 6.25 -10.05
CA ALA A 36 -0.16 5.10 -9.76
C ALA A 36 -0.34 4.93 -8.24
N ILE A 37 0.74 5.00 -7.46
CA ILE A 37 0.67 4.94 -5.99
C ILE A 37 -0.18 6.07 -5.41
N ASN A 38 -0.03 7.30 -5.92
CA ASN A 38 -0.86 8.43 -5.52
C ASN A 38 -2.36 8.21 -5.82
N MET A 39 -2.68 7.60 -6.96
CA MET A 39 -4.06 7.26 -7.32
C MET A 39 -4.64 6.19 -6.39
N LEU A 40 -3.86 5.19 -5.99
CA LEU A 40 -4.29 4.20 -4.99
C LEU A 40 -4.61 4.88 -3.66
N LYS A 41 -3.76 5.79 -3.19
CA LYS A 41 -3.98 6.55 -1.95
C LYS A 41 -5.27 7.38 -1.99
N LYS A 42 -5.54 8.04 -3.13
CA LYS A 42 -6.78 8.81 -3.33
C LYS A 42 -8.03 7.92 -3.37
N ARG A 43 -7.90 6.66 -3.76
CA ARG A 43 -8.98 5.67 -3.88
C ARG A 43 -9.19 4.82 -2.61
N GLY A 44 -8.61 5.22 -1.48
CA GLY A 44 -8.79 4.53 -0.20
C GLY A 44 -7.64 3.59 0.18
N GLY A 45 -6.54 3.55 -0.59
CA GLY A 45 -5.32 2.85 -0.20
C GLY A 45 -5.39 1.33 -0.31
N SER A 46 -6.33 0.77 -1.06
CA SER A 46 -6.34 -0.65 -1.42
C SER A 46 -5.29 -0.95 -2.48
N LEU A 47 -4.65 -2.13 -2.39
CA LEU A 47 -3.64 -2.55 -3.34
C LEU A 47 -4.25 -3.32 -4.53
N PRO A 48 -3.67 -3.22 -5.74
CA PRO A 48 -4.13 -4.01 -6.88
C PRO A 48 -3.87 -5.50 -6.68
N VAL A 49 -4.88 -6.32 -6.94
CA VAL A 49 -4.75 -7.80 -6.93
C VAL A 49 -3.84 -8.28 -8.06
N ALA A 50 -3.84 -7.59 -9.21
CA ALA A 50 -3.05 -7.95 -10.38
C ALA A 50 -1.52 -7.97 -10.12
N LYS A 51 -1.04 -7.23 -9.11
CA LYS A 51 0.37 -7.14 -8.72
C LYS A 51 0.64 -7.68 -7.32
N MET A 52 -0.25 -8.54 -6.81
CA MET A 52 -0.19 -9.04 -5.44
C MET A 52 1.15 -9.69 -5.09
N ARG A 53 1.70 -10.49 -6.02
CA ARG A 53 3.00 -11.15 -5.81
C ARG A 53 4.12 -10.13 -5.64
N GLU A 54 4.14 -9.08 -6.45
CA GLU A 54 5.14 -8.02 -6.36
C GLU A 54 5.02 -7.24 -5.05
N TYR A 55 3.81 -6.87 -4.63
CA TYR A 55 3.62 -6.16 -3.36
C TYR A 55 4.05 -7.01 -2.15
N ILE A 56 3.69 -8.30 -2.12
CA ILE A 56 4.14 -9.21 -1.06
C ILE A 56 5.67 -9.33 -1.08
N ALA A 57 6.27 -9.53 -2.25
CA ALA A 57 7.71 -9.72 -2.37
C ALA A 57 8.52 -8.49 -1.92
N VAL A 58 8.09 -7.27 -2.26
CA VAL A 58 8.85 -6.06 -1.95
C VAL A 58 8.64 -5.55 -0.52
N THR A 59 7.48 -5.82 0.06
CA THR A 59 7.13 -5.36 1.42
C THR A 59 7.49 -6.40 2.48
N GLY A 60 7.57 -7.69 2.11
CA GLY A 60 7.71 -8.79 3.05
C GLY A 60 6.47 -9.02 3.93
N LEU A 61 5.36 -8.33 3.66
CA LEU A 61 4.12 -8.48 4.40
C LEU A 61 3.27 -9.64 3.86
N SER A 62 2.47 -10.23 4.75
CA SER A 62 1.56 -11.32 4.38
C SER A 62 0.39 -10.83 3.50
N LYS A 63 -0.24 -11.76 2.78
CA LYS A 63 -1.41 -11.46 1.94
C LYS A 63 -2.60 -10.98 2.77
N GLU A 64 -2.74 -11.46 4.00
CA GLU A 64 -3.80 -11.06 4.94
C GLU A 64 -3.63 -9.60 5.38
N GLN A 65 -2.39 -9.15 5.58
CA GLN A 65 -2.10 -7.76 5.93
C GLN A 65 -2.29 -6.80 4.76
N LEU A 66 -1.91 -7.21 3.55
CA LEU A 66 -1.99 -6.37 2.35
C LEU A 66 -3.36 -6.41 1.66
N TYR A 67 -4.13 -7.48 1.87
CA TYR A 67 -5.42 -7.71 1.23
C TYR A 67 -6.45 -8.25 2.24
N PRO A 68 -6.73 -7.50 3.32
CA PRO A 68 -7.66 -7.94 4.36
C PRO A 68 -9.07 -8.19 3.81
N GLU A 69 -9.56 -7.37 2.87
CA GLU A 69 -10.87 -7.54 2.23
C GLU A 69 -11.04 -8.87 1.46
N ILE A 70 -9.94 -9.58 1.18
CA ILE A 70 -9.94 -10.85 0.44
C ILE A 70 -9.65 -12.05 1.36
N PHE A 71 -8.79 -11.86 2.37
CA PHE A 71 -8.23 -12.96 3.16
C PHE A 71 -8.41 -12.82 4.67
N ALA A 72 -8.82 -11.67 5.19
CA ALA A 72 -9.20 -11.55 6.59
C ALA A 72 -10.62 -12.13 6.75
N ALA A 73 -10.68 -13.35 7.29
CA ALA A 73 -11.91 -14.01 7.69
C ALA A 73 -12.47 -13.42 8.99
#